data_AF-A0A7W1PG87-F1
#
_entry.id   AF-A0A7W1PG87-F1
#
_cell.length_a   1.000
_cell.length_b   1.000
_cell.length_c   1.000
_cell.angle_alpha   90.00
_cell.angle_beta   90.00
_cell.angle_gamma   90.00
#
_symmetry.space_group_name_H-M   'P 1'
#
loop_
_entity.id
_entity.type
_entity.pdbx_description
1 polymer ?
#
loop_
_entity_poly.entity_id
_entity_poly.type
_entity_poly.pdbx_seq_one_letter_code
_entity_poly.pdbx_strand_id
1 'polypeptide(L)' 'MIAETLKEVANCRRSGIMINTFMLARDRALVEFVQRVCEISRGKAYFTSTMTLGQFILMDFLRRKTRSVA' A
#
# COMPACT_ATOMS: atom_id res chain seq x y z
N MET A 1 20.29 -0.08 -2.70
CA MET A 1 19.15 0.33 -1.84
C MET A 1 17.82 -0.22 -2.37
N ILE A 2 17.33 0.20 -3.55
CA ILE A 2 16.03 -0.23 -4.10
C ILE A 2 15.92 -1.76 -4.30
N ALA A 3 16.97 -2.41 -4.80
CA ALA A 3 16.95 -3.86 -5.04
C ALA A 3 16.74 -4.68 -3.75
N GLU A 4 17.37 -4.27 -2.64
CA GLU A 4 17.20 -4.94 -1.35
C GLU A 4 15.77 -4.76 -0.81
N THR A 5 15.20 -3.56 -1.00
CA THR A 5 13.79 -3.30 -0.63
C THR A 5 12.83 -4.19 -1.42
N LEU A 6 13.01 -4.35 -2.73
CA LEU A 6 12.16 -5.22 -3.56
C LEU A 6 12.31 -6.70 -3.18
N LYS A 7 13.50 -7.12 -2.77
CA LYS A 7 13.75 -8.47 -2.26
C LYS A 7 12.97 -8.73 -0.98
N GLU A 8 12.94 -7.78 -0.04
CA GLU A 8 12.13 -7.91 1.17
C GLU A 8 10.62 -7.89 0.88
N VAL A 9 10.15 -7.09 -0.08
CA VAL A 9 8.75 -7.13 -0.54
C VAL A 9 8.38 -8.54 -1.05
N ALA A 10 9.29 -9.20 -1.77
CA ALA A 10 9.09 -10.57 -2.22
C ALA A 10 9.08 -11.56 -1.04
N ASN A 11 9.93 -11.35 -0.03
CA ASN A 11 9.92 -12.16 1.20
C ASN A 11 8.58 -12.03 1.93
N CYS A 12 8.08 -10.81 2.14
CA CYS A 12 6.78 -10.54 2.76
C CYS A 12 5.64 -11.27 2.04
N ARG A 13 5.62 -11.22 0.69
CA ARG A 13 4.64 -11.97 -0.10
C ARG A 13 4.72 -13.48 0.16
N ARG A 14 5.93 -14.06 0.17
CA ARG A 14 6.11 -15.49 0.42
C ARG A 14 5.63 -15.89 1.81
N SER A 15 5.72 -14.97 2.78
CA SER A 15 5.20 -15.15 4.13
C SER A 15 3.71 -14.81 4.28
N GLY A 16 2.99 -14.52 3.19
CA GLY A 16 1.56 -14.19 3.22
C GLY A 16 1.25 -12.78 3.77
N ILE A 17 2.24 -11.90 3.88
CA ILE A 17 2.09 -10.53 4.37
C ILE A 17 1.80 -9.62 3.18
N MET A 18 0.58 -9.09 3.12
CA MET A 18 0.15 -8.15 2.08
C MET A 18 0.66 -6.73 2.39
N ILE A 19 1.25 -6.08 1.39
CA ILE A 19 1.74 -4.69 1.49
C ILE A 19 0.81 -3.78 0.71
N ASN A 20 0.06 -2.92 1.41
CA ASN A 20 -0.74 -1.87 0.78
C ASN A 20 0.05 -0.56 0.78
N THR A 21 0.09 0.12 -0.36
CA THR A 21 0.88 1.33 -0.54
C THR A 21 -0.02 2.52 -0.85
N PHE A 22 0.07 3.56 -0.03
CA PHE A 22 -0.59 4.84 -0.27
C PHE A 22 0.45 5.84 -0.73
N MET A 23 0.32 6.29 -1.97
CA MET A 23 1.26 7.20 -2.58
C MET A 23 0.63 8.59 -2.72
N LEU A 24 1.25 9.58 -2.06
CA LEU A 24 0.82 10.99 -2.05
C LEU A 24 1.58 11.86 -3.05
N ALA A 25 2.79 11.46 -3.44
CA ALA A 25 3.65 12.23 -4.34
C ALA A 25 3.41 11.84 -5.80
N ARG A 26 3.66 12.80 -6.71
CA ARG A 26 3.53 12.61 -8.18
C ARG A 26 4.88 12.42 -8.89
N ASP A 27 5.95 12.22 -8.13
CA ASP A 27 7.27 11.98 -8.72
C ASP A 27 7.25 10.66 -9.51
N ARG A 28 7.61 10.75 -10.80
CA ARG A 28 7.58 9.63 -11.73
C ARG A 28 8.44 8.46 -11.27
N ALA A 29 9.62 8.71 -10.71
CA ALA A 29 10.52 7.65 -10.24
C ALA A 29 9.90 6.91 -9.04
N LEU A 30 9.21 7.65 -8.17
CA LEU A 30 8.53 7.07 -7.01
C LEU A 30 7.29 6.28 -7.45
N VAL A 31 6.59 6.70 -8.51
CA VAL A 31 5.45 5.96 -9.09
C VAL A 31 5.92 4.61 -9.62
N GLU A 32 7.00 4.60 -10.42
CA GLU A 32 7.57 3.39 -11.00
C GLU A 32 8.04 2.41 -9.90
N PHE A 33 8.64 2.92 -8.83
CA PHE A 33 8.99 2.11 -7.67
C PHE A 33 7.77 1.47 -7.00
N VAL A 34 6.72 2.24 -6.73
CA VAL A 34 5.49 1.75 -6.10
C VAL A 34 4.78 0.72 -6.97
N GLN A 35 4.75 0.92 -8.30
CA GLN A 35 4.23 -0.08 -9.24
C GLN A 35 4.97 -1.41 -9.08
N ARG A 36 6.32 -1.38 -9.04
CA ARG A 36 7.13 -2.59 -8.86
C ARG A 36 6.86 -3.28 -7.53
N VAL A 37 6.68 -2.52 -6.45
CA VAL A 37 6.32 -3.06 -5.14
C VAL A 37 4.96 -3.77 -5.18
N CYS A 38 3.95 -3.16 -5.81
CA CYS A 38 2.61 -3.74 -5.90
C CYS A 38 2.54 -4.97 -6.81
N GLU A 39 3.27 -4.99 -7.92
CA GLU A 39 3.43 -6.18 -8.77
C GLU A 39 3.98 -7.37 -7.98
N ILE A 40 4.97 -7.12 -7.13
CA ILE A 40 5.56 -8.15 -6.28
C ILE A 40 4.61 -8.51 -5.16
N SER A 41 4.01 -7.57 -4.40
CA SER A 41 3.22 -7.89 -3.21
C SER A 41 1.80 -8.40 -3.53
N ARG A 42 1.31 -8.23 -4.76
CA ARG A 42 -0.13 -8.29 -5.13
C ARG A 42 -1.01 -7.36 -4.30
N GLY A 43 -0.42 -6.34 -3.68
CA GLY A 43 -1.11 -5.33 -2.91
C GLY A 43 -1.65 -4.21 -3.80
N LYS A 44 -2.45 -3.33 -3.20
CA LYS A 44 -3.03 -2.19 -3.90
C LYS A 44 -2.13 -0.95 -3.75
N ALA A 45 -1.88 -0.26 -4.87
CA ALA A 45 -1.36 1.09 -4.88
C ALA A 45 -2.52 2.07 -4.98
N TYR A 46 -2.64 2.98 -4.01
CA TYR A 46 -3.59 4.08 -4.08
C TYR A 46 -2.82 5.35 -4.42
N PHE A 47 -3.01 5.82 -5.66
CA PHE A 47 -2.58 7.15 -6.08
C PHE A 47 -3.62 8.14 -5.59
N THR A 48 -3.27 8.92 -4.58
CA THR A 48 -4.25 9.73 -3.85
C THR A 48 -3.66 11.11 -3.55
N SER A 49 -4.54 12.10 -3.47
CA SER A 49 -4.20 13.35 -2.79
C SER A 49 -4.28 13.16 -1.27
N THR A 50 -3.69 14.07 -0.50
CA THR A 50 -3.78 14.08 0.97
C THR A 50 -5.22 14.02 1.46
N MET A 51 -6.14 14.70 0.77
CA MET A 51 -7.54 14.78 1.18
C MET A 51 -8.30 13.47 0.92
N THR A 52 -8.06 12.83 -0.22
CA THR A 52 -8.66 11.53 -0.55
C THR A 52 -8.06 10.37 0.25
N LEU A 53 -6.82 10.50 0.73
CA LEU A 53 -6.18 9.51 1.61
C LEU A 53 -6.89 9.47 2.97
N GLY A 54 -7.15 10.64 3.55
CA GLY A 54 -7.85 10.76 4.84
C GLY A 54 -9.20 10.07 4.82
N GLN A 55 -9.97 10.23 3.73
CA GLN A 55 -11.26 9.54 3.55
C GLN A 55 -11.10 8.02 3.49
N PHE A 56 -10.11 7.50 2.75
CA PHE A 56 -9.86 6.06 2.64
C PHE A 56 -9.47 5.43 3.99
N ILE A 57 -8.55 6.06 4.73
CA ILE A 57 -8.13 5.58 6.05
C ILE A 57 -9.29 5.61 7.03
N LEU A 58 -10.06 6.71 7.06
CA LEU A 58 -11.21 6.85 7.94
C LEU A 58 -12.28 5.78 7.64
N MET A 59 -12.54 5.50 6.36
CA MET A 59 -13.49 4.45 5.96
C MET A 59 -13.00 3.05 6.33
N ASP A 60 -11.71 2.72 6.16
CA ASP A 60 -11.17 1.43 6.59
C ASP A 60 -11.23 1.28 8.12
N PHE A 61 -10.91 2.35 8.85
CA PHE A 61 -11.01 2.39 10.32
C PHE A 61 -12.44 2.15 10.81
N LEU A 62 -13.42 2.87 10.25
CA LEU A 62 -14.84 2.70 10.60
C LEU A 62 -15.34 1.29 10.27
N ARG A 63 -15.00 0.76 9.09
CA ARG A 63 -15.37 -0.62 8.69
C ARG A 63 -14.82 -1.67 9.65
N ARG A 64 -13.58 -1.52 10.12
CA ARG A 64 -12.99 -2.44 11.11
C ARG A 64 -13.67 -2.33 12.47
N LYS A 65 -14.05 -1.11 12.90
CA LYS A 65 -14.78 -0.90 14.16
C LYS A 65 -16.16 -1.56 14.15
N THR A 66 -16.92 -1.44 13.07
CA THR A 66 -18.25 -2.08 12.95
C THR A 66 -18.16 -3.60 13.05
N ARG A 67 -17.08 -4.19 12.53
CA ARG A 67 -16.85 -5.64 12.57
C ARG A 67 -16.51 -6.20 13.96
N SER A 68 -16.12 -5.34 14.90
CA SER A 68 -15.83 -5.73 16.29
C SER A 68 -17.06 -5.67 17.20
N VAL A 69 -18.21 -5.17 16.71
CA VAL A 69 -19.45 -4.99 17.48
C VAL A 69 -20.58 -5.86 16.90
N ALA A 70 -20.24 -6.92 16.15
CA ALA A 70 -21.19 -7.89 15.60
C ALA A 70 -20.91 -9.30 16.15
#